data_AF-A0A537M071-F1
#
_entry.id   AF-A0A537M071-F1
#
_cell.length_a   1.000
_cell.length_b   1.000
_cell.length_c   1.000
_cell.angle_alpha   90.00
_cell.angle_beta   90.00
_cell.angle_gamma   90.00
#
_symmetry.space_group_name_H-M   'P 1'
#
loop_
_entity.id
_entity.type
_entity.pdbx_description
1 polymer ?
#
loop_
_entity_poly.entity_id
_entity_poly.type
_entity_poly.pdbx_seq_one_letter_code
_entity_poly.pdbx_strand_id
1 'polypeptide(L)'
;MNQTQDDGAERRGYAICGEPRCGSTYFAACLASTGKLGNPWEYFAGIERVRSANADPEAHLEHWVRHCSTPNGVYGLKMFARQFDLVEQSRWAERLPRLHFVHLTRVDLLAQAISLVRAEKTGAYESKHEPKRPPRYDARRNAAELRRLSANQGRWSAWFARNGIDPLRLTYEDVAADVQRCVDAVAALIGVEGPVPVEPHPMEVQRDEISEEWRRSFVAERRDLAWLDDDPLRLRPMLRRLRSRFW
;
A
#
# COMPACT_ATOMS: atom_id res chain seq x y z
N MET A 1 -28.59 1.52 -24.80
CA MET A 1 -28.32 0.30 -24.01
C MET A 1 -27.33 -0.53 -24.80
N ASN A 2 -26.03 -0.40 -24.50
CA ASN A 2 -25.02 -1.28 -25.08
C ASN A 2 -24.70 -2.31 -24.00
N GLN A 3 -25.29 -3.50 -24.11
CA GLN A 3 -24.86 -4.65 -23.33
C GLN A 3 -23.49 -5.04 -23.89
N THR A 4 -22.42 -4.69 -23.18
CA THR A 4 -21.11 -5.29 -23.41
C THR A 4 -21.23 -6.79 -23.18
N GLN A 5 -21.10 -7.52 -24.27
CA GLN A 5 -20.99 -8.97 -24.34
C GLN A 5 -19.94 -9.43 -23.32
N ASP A 6 -20.36 -10.18 -22.30
CA ASP A 6 -19.45 -10.84 -21.35
C ASP A 6 -18.83 -12.02 -22.12
N ASP A 7 -17.81 -11.73 -22.92
CA ASP A 7 -17.03 -12.75 -23.61
C ASP A 7 -16.44 -13.67 -22.53
N GLY A 8 -16.82 -14.95 -22.55
CA GLY A 8 -16.59 -15.97 -21.52
C GLY A 8 -15.12 -16.34 -21.23
N ALA A 9 -14.20 -15.38 -21.26
CA ALA A 9 -12.89 -15.50 -20.68
C ALA A 9 -13.03 -15.65 -19.15
N GLU A 10 -12.59 -16.79 -18.64
CA GLU A 10 -12.61 -17.07 -17.21
C GLU A 10 -11.81 -15.99 -16.47
N ARG A 11 -12.46 -15.30 -15.52
CA ARG A 11 -11.84 -14.18 -14.81
C ARG A 11 -10.71 -14.66 -13.91
N ARG A 12 -9.61 -13.91 -13.89
CA ARG A 12 -8.45 -14.13 -13.02
C ARG A 12 -7.86 -12.79 -12.64
N GLY A 13 -7.26 -12.70 -11.46
CA GLY A 13 -6.78 -11.40 -11.04
C GLY A 13 -5.88 -11.43 -9.84
N TYR A 14 -5.53 -10.23 -9.39
CA TYR A 14 -4.61 -10.05 -8.28
C TYR A 14 -4.99 -8.86 -7.41
N ALA A 15 -4.57 -8.93 -6.15
CA ALA A 15 -4.60 -7.81 -5.23
C ALA A 15 -3.17 -7.34 -4.90
N ILE A 16 -2.89 -6.06 -5.11
CA ILE A 16 -1.72 -5.38 -4.58
C ILE A 16 -2.00 -5.06 -3.11
N CYS A 17 -1.49 -5.91 -2.24
CA CYS A 17 -1.49 -5.74 -0.79
C CYS A 17 -0.29 -4.88 -0.40
N GLY A 18 -0.54 -3.76 0.25
CA GLY A 18 0.53 -2.86 0.67
C GLY A 18 0.04 -1.84 1.68
N GLU A 19 0.75 -0.71 1.76
CA GLU A 19 0.40 0.40 2.66
C GLU A 19 0.50 1.74 1.94
N PRO A 20 -0.18 2.79 2.41
CA PRO A 20 -0.03 4.13 1.85
C PRO A 20 1.45 4.52 1.68
N ARG A 21 1.78 5.12 0.53
CA ARG A 21 3.13 5.62 0.20
C ARG A 21 4.23 4.54 0.04
N CYS A 22 3.85 3.28 -0.21
CA CYS A 22 4.77 2.21 -0.64
C CYS A 22 5.03 2.16 -2.16
N GLY A 23 4.62 3.17 -2.93
CA GLY A 23 4.76 3.17 -4.39
C GLY A 23 3.64 2.45 -5.16
N SER A 24 2.65 1.89 -4.45
CA SER A 24 1.53 1.15 -5.05
C SER A 24 0.73 1.94 -6.08
N THR A 25 0.58 3.26 -5.95
CA THR A 25 -0.15 4.08 -6.93
C THR A 25 0.62 4.19 -8.24
N TYR A 26 1.95 4.38 -8.17
CA TYR A 26 2.80 4.40 -9.36
C TYR A 26 2.79 3.04 -10.06
N PHE A 27 2.98 1.96 -9.29
CA PHE A 27 2.98 0.62 -9.85
C PHE A 27 1.61 0.26 -10.46
N ALA A 28 0.52 0.64 -9.82
CA ALA A 28 -0.83 0.45 -10.35
C ALA A 28 -1.05 1.19 -11.68
N ALA A 29 -0.53 2.41 -11.82
CA ALA A 29 -0.59 3.15 -13.08
C ALA A 29 0.17 2.43 -14.20
N CYS A 30 1.36 1.91 -13.91
CA CYS A 30 2.16 1.14 -14.88
C CYS A 30 1.50 -0.19 -15.27
N LEU A 31 0.86 -0.89 -14.33
CA LEU A 31 0.10 -2.10 -14.64
C LEU A 31 -1.13 -1.78 -15.52
N ALA A 32 -1.85 -0.71 -15.20
CA ALA A 32 -2.99 -0.24 -15.97
C ALA A 32 -2.60 0.17 -17.40
N SER A 33 -1.44 0.81 -17.58
CA SER A 33 -0.98 1.27 -18.89
C SER A 33 -0.70 0.14 -19.89
N THR A 34 -0.51 -1.10 -19.41
CA THR A 34 -0.35 -2.28 -20.29
C THR A 34 -1.62 -2.64 -21.06
N GLY A 35 -2.80 -2.19 -20.60
CA GLY A 35 -4.10 -2.62 -21.13
C GLY A 35 -4.40 -4.12 -20.99
N LYS A 36 -3.55 -4.88 -20.27
CA LYS A 36 -3.62 -6.34 -20.14
C LYS A 36 -3.62 -6.84 -18.70
N LEU A 37 -3.28 -6.00 -17.73
CA LEU A 37 -3.12 -6.38 -16.32
C LEU A 37 -4.17 -5.74 -15.42
N GLY A 38 -5.39 -5.56 -15.93
CA GLY A 38 -6.47 -4.92 -15.19
C GLY A 38 -6.18 -3.45 -14.89
N ASN A 39 -6.94 -2.90 -13.95
CA ASN A 39 -6.86 -1.49 -13.57
C ASN A 39 -6.74 -1.39 -12.03
N PRO A 40 -5.58 -1.68 -11.42
CA PRO A 40 -5.44 -1.95 -9.97
C PRO A 40 -5.49 -0.73 -9.06
N TRP A 41 -6.58 0.05 -9.14
CA TRP A 41 -6.85 1.17 -8.25
C TRP A 41 -7.44 0.73 -6.91
N GLU A 42 -7.67 1.72 -6.05
CA GLU A 42 -8.17 1.56 -4.70
C GLU A 42 -9.71 1.54 -4.66
N TYR A 43 -10.33 0.48 -5.18
CA TYR A 43 -11.80 0.39 -5.27
C TYR A 43 -12.52 0.37 -3.90
N PHE A 44 -11.77 0.05 -2.83
CA PHE A 44 -12.25 0.10 -1.45
C PHE A 44 -12.01 1.46 -0.77
N ALA A 45 -11.46 2.45 -1.48
CA ALA A 45 -11.30 3.80 -0.96
C ALA A 45 -12.69 4.41 -0.67
N GLY A 46 -12.83 5.01 0.51
CA GLY A 46 -14.08 5.69 0.87
C GLY A 46 -15.24 4.77 1.25
N ILE A 47 -15.05 3.45 1.37
CA ILE A 47 -16.10 2.50 1.78
C ILE A 47 -16.71 2.84 3.15
N GLU A 48 -15.98 3.57 4.01
CA GLU A 48 -16.51 4.13 5.26
C GLU A 48 -17.72 5.04 5.06
N ARG A 49 -17.83 5.68 3.88
CA ARG A 49 -18.96 6.54 3.51
C ARG A 49 -20.14 5.75 2.92
N VAL A 50 -19.93 4.47 2.57
CA VAL A 50 -20.90 3.60 1.88
C VAL A 50 -21.53 2.57 2.84
N ARG A 51 -21.03 2.44 4.08
CA ARG A 51 -21.63 1.58 5.14
C ARG A 51 -23.09 1.93 5.50
N SER A 52 -23.68 2.95 4.88
CA SER A 52 -25.06 3.39 5.07
C SER A 52 -26.09 2.69 4.17
N ALA A 53 -25.71 1.82 3.24
CA ALA A 53 -26.65 1.06 2.43
C ALA A 53 -26.56 -0.44 2.79
N ASN A 54 -27.69 -1.08 3.10
CA ASN A 54 -27.87 -2.54 3.20
C ASN A 54 -27.60 -3.24 1.86
N ALA A 55 -26.45 -2.98 1.23
CA ALA A 55 -26.13 -3.46 -0.09
C ALA A 55 -25.40 -4.80 0.02
N ASP A 56 -25.82 -5.74 -0.83
CA ASP A 56 -25.21 -7.05 -0.95
C ASP A 56 -23.71 -6.91 -1.30
N PRO A 57 -22.79 -7.41 -0.46
CA PRO A 57 -21.37 -7.42 -0.75
C PRO A 57 -21.02 -8.15 -2.06
N GLU A 58 -21.84 -9.11 -2.51
CA GLU A 58 -21.64 -9.82 -3.78
C GLU A 58 -21.78 -8.90 -4.99
N ALA A 59 -22.89 -8.16 -5.03
CA ALA A 59 -23.17 -7.21 -6.09
C ALA A 59 -22.08 -6.12 -6.19
N HIS A 60 -21.46 -5.76 -5.06
CA HIS A 60 -20.35 -4.81 -5.03
C HIS A 60 -19.06 -5.41 -5.59
N LEU A 61 -18.75 -6.66 -5.24
CA LEU A 61 -17.57 -7.36 -5.75
C LEU A 61 -17.65 -7.57 -7.26
N GLU A 62 -18.79 -8.05 -7.76
CA GLU A 62 -18.99 -8.24 -9.20
C GLU A 62 -18.90 -6.91 -9.96
N HIS A 63 -19.52 -5.85 -9.42
CA HIS A 63 -19.40 -4.52 -9.98
C HIS A 63 -17.94 -4.06 -10.04
N TRP A 64 -17.14 -4.21 -8.98
CA TRP A 64 -15.74 -3.83 -8.99
C TRP A 64 -14.92 -4.64 -9.98
N VAL A 65 -15.09 -5.96 -10.00
CA VAL A 65 -14.38 -6.84 -10.95
C VAL A 65 -14.60 -6.36 -12.38
N ARG A 66 -15.84 -5.99 -12.75
CA ARG A 66 -16.11 -5.43 -14.09
C ARG A 66 -15.35 -4.12 -14.35
N HIS A 67 -15.24 -3.23 -13.37
CA HIS A 67 -14.57 -1.92 -13.53
C HIS A 67 -13.05 -1.99 -13.43
N CYS A 68 -12.51 -3.09 -12.90
CA CYS A 68 -11.07 -3.27 -12.74
C CYS A 68 -10.47 -4.31 -13.68
N SER A 69 -11.27 -4.84 -14.61
CA SER A 69 -10.86 -5.80 -15.63
C SER A 69 -10.40 -5.16 -16.93
N THR A 70 -9.42 -5.77 -17.59
CA THR A 70 -9.09 -5.55 -19.00
C THR A 70 -9.80 -6.58 -19.90
N PRO A 71 -9.91 -6.35 -21.23
CA PRO A 71 -10.66 -7.23 -22.15
C PRO A 71 -10.20 -8.70 -22.17
N ASN A 72 -8.96 -8.98 -21.76
CA ASN A 72 -8.41 -10.34 -21.63
C ASN A 72 -8.82 -11.06 -20.32
N GLY A 73 -9.81 -10.54 -19.60
CA GLY A 73 -10.38 -11.14 -18.38
C GLY A 73 -9.53 -11.00 -17.11
N VAL A 74 -8.46 -10.19 -17.17
CA VAL A 74 -7.58 -9.92 -16.03
C VAL A 74 -8.11 -8.75 -15.23
N TYR A 75 -8.34 -8.95 -13.93
CA TYR A 75 -8.69 -7.88 -13.00
C TYR A 75 -7.57 -7.60 -12.00
N GLY A 76 -7.46 -6.35 -11.55
CA GLY A 76 -6.48 -5.94 -10.56
C GLY A 76 -7.10 -5.00 -9.54
N LEU A 77 -6.69 -5.08 -8.28
CA LEU A 77 -7.11 -4.14 -7.24
C LEU A 77 -5.97 -3.82 -6.26
N LYS A 78 -6.11 -2.72 -5.53
CA LYS A 78 -5.21 -2.37 -4.42
C LYS A 78 -5.94 -2.47 -3.08
N MET A 79 -5.25 -3.02 -2.08
CA MET A 79 -5.78 -3.24 -0.74
C MET A 79 -4.77 -2.84 0.33
N PHE A 80 -5.17 -1.97 1.24
CA PHE A 80 -4.40 -1.63 2.44
C PHE A 80 -4.94 -2.32 3.69
N ALA A 81 -4.12 -2.54 4.72
CA ALA A 81 -4.54 -3.30 5.90
C ALA A 81 -5.79 -2.69 6.57
N ARG A 82 -5.87 -1.35 6.64
CA ARG A 82 -7.05 -0.65 7.17
C ARG A 82 -8.33 -0.94 6.36
N GLN A 83 -8.22 -1.04 5.04
CA GLN A 83 -9.36 -1.33 4.17
C GLN A 83 -9.80 -2.77 4.29
N PHE A 84 -8.83 -3.68 4.43
CA PHE A 84 -9.09 -5.08 4.71
C PHE A 84 -10.01 -5.24 5.93
N ASP A 85 -9.69 -4.53 7.03
CA ASP A 85 -10.49 -4.55 8.26
C ASP A 85 -11.92 -4.02 8.03
N LEU A 86 -12.05 -2.93 7.26
CA LEU A 86 -13.35 -2.30 6.99
C LEU A 86 -14.28 -3.16 6.15
N VAL A 87 -13.74 -4.10 5.37
CA VAL A 87 -14.48 -4.87 4.36
C VAL A 87 -14.47 -6.36 4.66
N GLU A 88 -14.11 -6.76 5.88
CA GLU A 88 -14.01 -8.16 6.31
C GLU A 88 -15.29 -8.97 6.02
N GLN A 89 -16.46 -8.35 6.21
CA GLN A 89 -17.77 -8.99 6.01
C GLN A 89 -18.03 -9.36 4.54
N SER A 90 -17.36 -8.69 3.60
CA SER A 90 -17.50 -9.02 2.17
C SER A 90 -16.88 -10.37 1.82
N ARG A 91 -15.95 -10.89 2.64
CA ARG A 91 -15.11 -12.06 2.34
C ARG A 91 -14.48 -12.00 0.95
N TRP A 92 -14.16 -10.79 0.47
CA TRP A 92 -13.70 -10.52 -0.89
C TRP A 92 -12.61 -11.47 -1.37
N ALA A 93 -11.60 -11.75 -0.53
CA ALA A 93 -10.46 -12.58 -0.87
C ALA A 93 -10.85 -14.04 -1.20
N GLU A 94 -11.96 -14.54 -0.66
CA GLU A 94 -12.47 -15.89 -0.93
C GLU A 94 -13.44 -15.93 -2.12
N ARG A 95 -14.08 -14.80 -2.42
CA ARG A 95 -15.15 -14.72 -3.43
C ARG A 95 -14.63 -14.30 -4.80
N LEU A 96 -13.51 -13.58 -4.86
CA LEU A 96 -12.92 -13.15 -6.11
C LEU A 96 -12.32 -14.34 -6.89
N PRO A 97 -12.64 -14.50 -8.18
CA PRO A 97 -12.28 -15.69 -8.93
C PRO A 97 -10.77 -15.72 -9.24
N ARG A 98 -10.10 -16.82 -8.88
CA ARG A 98 -8.67 -17.05 -9.16
C ARG A 98 -7.79 -15.87 -8.76
N LEU A 99 -7.99 -15.40 -7.53
CA LEU A 99 -7.27 -14.28 -6.95
C LEU A 99 -5.84 -14.69 -6.55
N HIS A 100 -4.86 -13.96 -7.04
CA HIS A 100 -3.47 -14.00 -6.61
C HIS A 100 -3.13 -12.77 -5.77
N PHE A 101 -1.99 -12.79 -5.09
CA PHE A 101 -1.58 -11.70 -4.22
C PHE A 101 -0.19 -11.18 -4.60
N VAL A 102 -0.07 -9.85 -4.63
CA VAL A 102 1.19 -9.13 -4.75
C VAL A 102 1.40 -8.38 -3.45
N HIS A 103 2.44 -8.68 -2.69
CA HIS A 103 2.78 -7.93 -1.49
C HIS A 103 3.84 -6.89 -1.83
N LEU A 104 3.39 -5.62 -1.93
CA LEU A 104 4.25 -4.48 -2.24
C LEU A 104 4.61 -3.74 -0.96
N THR A 105 5.91 -3.71 -0.67
CA THR A 105 6.46 -3.04 0.51
C THR A 105 7.42 -1.91 0.12
N ARG A 106 7.85 -1.10 1.07
CA ARG A 106 8.94 -0.14 0.87
C ARG A 106 9.97 -0.36 1.97
N VAL A 107 11.21 -0.58 1.57
CA VAL A 107 12.29 -0.95 2.51
C VAL A 107 12.63 0.22 3.41
N ASP A 108 12.66 1.44 2.86
CA ASP A 108 12.91 2.67 3.63
C ASP A 108 11.65 3.15 4.37
N LEU A 109 11.35 2.47 5.50
CA LEU A 109 10.18 2.74 6.34
C LEU A 109 10.12 4.19 6.86
N LEU A 110 11.27 4.80 7.15
CA LEU A 110 11.31 6.19 7.62
C LEU A 110 10.94 7.17 6.50
N ALA A 111 11.43 6.96 5.27
CA ALA A 111 10.97 7.75 4.13
C ALA A 111 9.47 7.58 3.89
N GLN A 112 8.95 6.35 4.03
CA GLN A 112 7.51 6.09 3.90
C GLN A 112 6.71 6.87 4.94
N ALA A 113 7.10 6.80 6.21
CA ALA A 113 6.44 7.52 7.30
C ALA A 113 6.47 9.05 7.09
N ILE A 114 7.64 9.61 6.78
CA ILE A 114 7.80 11.04 6.49
C ILE A 114 6.92 11.46 5.31
N SER A 115 6.92 10.68 4.23
CA SER A 115 6.10 10.98 3.05
C SER A 115 4.61 10.95 3.36
N LEU A 116 4.16 10.01 4.21
CA LEU A 116 2.78 9.91 4.62
C LEU A 116 2.35 11.09 5.52
N VAL A 117 3.14 11.41 6.55
CA VAL A 117 2.86 12.55 7.43
C VAL A 117 2.85 13.86 6.65
N ARG A 118 3.78 14.03 5.71
CA ARG A 118 3.80 15.21 4.84
C ARG A 118 2.52 15.30 4.01
N ALA A 119 2.11 14.22 3.34
CA ALA A 119 0.87 14.19 2.56
C ALA A 119 -0.38 14.48 3.41
N GLU A 120 -0.45 13.94 4.63
CA GLU A 120 -1.54 14.23 5.59
C GLU A 120 -1.61 15.73 5.94
N LYS A 121 -0.44 16.37 6.17
CA LYS A 121 -0.38 17.78 6.60
C LYS A 121 -0.64 18.75 5.44
N THR A 122 -0.14 18.44 4.25
CA THR A 122 -0.31 19.28 3.05
C THR A 122 -1.64 19.04 2.34
N GLY A 123 -2.25 17.87 2.53
CA GLY A 123 -3.41 17.41 1.76
C GLY A 123 -3.07 16.99 0.32
N ALA A 124 -1.78 16.92 -0.03
CA ALA A 124 -1.30 16.53 -1.35
C ALA A 124 -0.77 15.09 -1.31
N TYR A 125 -1.54 14.16 -1.89
CA TYR A 125 -1.23 12.73 -1.89
C TYR A 125 -0.53 12.25 -3.17
N GLU A 126 -0.56 13.06 -4.23
CA GLU A 126 0.11 12.81 -5.52
C GLU A 126 0.89 14.06 -5.91
N SER A 127 1.91 13.91 -6.76
CA SER A 127 2.78 15.04 -7.09
C SER A 127 2.05 16.16 -7.85
N LYS A 128 1.01 15.80 -8.62
CA LYS A 128 0.13 16.74 -9.32
C LYS A 128 -0.84 17.50 -8.41
N HIS A 129 -0.98 17.10 -7.15
CA HIS A 129 -1.85 17.79 -6.20
C HIS A 129 -1.09 18.95 -5.54
N GLU A 130 -1.57 20.17 -5.72
CA GLU A 130 -1.01 21.33 -5.03
C GLU A 130 -1.20 21.22 -3.50
N PRO A 131 -0.14 21.48 -2.71
CA PRO A 131 -0.25 21.55 -1.25
C PRO A 131 -1.29 22.60 -0.83
N LYS A 132 -2.32 22.17 -0.10
CA LYS A 132 -3.33 23.08 0.48
C LYS A 132 -2.78 23.84 1.70
N ARG A 133 -1.70 23.34 2.28
CA ARG A 133 -1.04 23.84 3.49
C ARG A 133 0.47 23.63 3.38
N PRO A 134 1.29 24.46 4.05
CA PRO A 134 2.72 24.25 4.10
C PRO A 134 3.07 22.94 4.82
N PRO A 135 4.12 22.22 4.38
CA PRO A 135 4.59 21.03 5.07
C PRO A 135 5.09 21.41 6.47
N ARG A 136 4.64 20.69 7.51
CA ARG A 136 5.06 20.92 8.90
C ARG A 136 5.62 19.64 9.51
N TYR A 137 6.87 19.74 9.95
CA TYR A 137 7.56 18.64 10.63
C TYR A 137 6.85 18.25 11.94
N ASP A 138 6.73 16.95 12.19
CA ASP A 138 6.04 16.39 13.36
C ASP A 138 6.68 15.05 13.77
N ALA A 139 7.72 15.13 14.62
CA ALA A 139 8.48 13.96 15.06
C ALA A 139 7.61 12.88 15.73
N ARG A 140 6.62 13.31 16.53
CA ARG A 140 5.70 12.39 17.23
C ARG A 140 4.82 11.64 16.24
N ARG A 141 4.26 12.35 15.25
CA ARG A 141 3.46 11.72 14.19
C ARG A 141 4.31 10.78 13.32
N ASN A 142 5.52 11.19 12.93
CA ASN A 142 6.45 10.33 12.19
C ASN A 142 6.77 9.03 12.94
N ALA A 143 7.03 9.09 14.25
CA ALA A 143 7.28 7.90 15.07
C ALA A 143 6.06 6.99 15.17
N ALA A 144 4.86 7.57 15.32
CA ALA A 144 3.61 6.81 15.35
C ALA A 144 3.35 6.11 14.01
N GLU A 145 3.58 6.80 12.89
CA GLU A 145 3.42 6.24 11.55
C GLU A 145 4.45 5.16 11.24
N LEU A 146 5.70 5.33 11.66
CA LEU A 146 6.73 4.31 11.52
C LEU A 146 6.32 3.00 12.21
N ARG A 147 5.81 3.08 13.45
CA ARG A 147 5.28 1.91 14.18
C ARG A 147 4.07 1.29 13.48
N ARG A 148 3.12 2.12 13.02
CA ARG A 148 1.91 1.66 12.32
C ARG A 148 2.25 0.91 11.02
N LEU A 149 3.13 1.47 10.20
CA LEU A 149 3.56 0.87 8.94
C LEU A 149 4.27 -0.47 9.18
N SER A 150 5.19 -0.52 10.15
CA SER A 150 5.88 -1.76 10.54
C SER A 150 4.89 -2.83 11.01
N ALA A 151 3.95 -2.48 11.89
CA ALA A 151 2.92 -3.39 12.36
C ALA A 151 2.03 -3.88 11.20
N ASN A 152 1.61 -3.01 10.29
CA ASN A 152 0.78 -3.40 9.14
C ASN A 152 1.52 -4.32 8.16
N GLN A 153 2.80 -4.10 7.88
CA GLN A 153 3.61 -5.03 7.09
C GLN A 153 3.71 -6.41 7.77
N GLY A 154 3.84 -6.42 9.10
CA GLY A 154 3.78 -7.65 9.91
C GLY A 154 2.41 -8.36 9.81
N ARG A 155 1.31 -7.59 9.87
CA ARG A 155 -0.06 -8.13 9.73
C ARG A 155 -0.28 -8.81 8.38
N TRP A 156 0.15 -8.20 7.28
CA TRP A 156 0.08 -8.82 5.95
C TRP A 156 0.89 -10.11 5.91
N SER A 157 2.14 -10.07 6.39
CA SER A 157 3.01 -11.24 6.40
C SER A 157 2.42 -12.40 7.21
N ALA A 158 1.87 -12.12 8.40
CA ALA A 158 1.20 -13.11 9.23
C ALA A 158 -0.09 -13.64 8.58
N TRP A 159 -0.85 -12.78 7.92
CA TRP A 159 -2.08 -13.16 7.22
C TRP A 159 -1.80 -14.07 6.03
N PHE A 160 -0.76 -13.81 5.24
CA PHE A 160 -0.37 -14.72 4.15
C PHE A 160 0.08 -16.07 4.70
N ALA A 161 1.00 -16.07 5.67
CA ALA A 161 1.57 -17.28 6.24
C ALA A 161 0.51 -18.19 6.88
N ARG A 162 -0.41 -17.64 7.69
CA ARG A 162 -1.45 -18.44 8.36
C ARG A 162 -2.44 -19.08 7.40
N ASN A 163 -2.57 -18.53 6.19
CA ASN A 163 -3.50 -19.02 5.16
C ASN A 163 -2.79 -19.84 4.07
N GLY A 164 -1.48 -20.10 4.21
CA GLY A 164 -0.70 -20.85 3.20
C GLY A 164 -0.60 -20.13 1.85
N ILE A 165 -0.71 -18.79 1.84
CA ILE A 165 -0.63 -17.98 0.63
C ILE A 165 0.82 -17.57 0.41
N ASP A 166 1.35 -17.84 -0.79
CA ASP A 166 2.64 -17.30 -1.24
C ASP A 166 2.42 -16.13 -2.20
N PRO A 167 2.51 -14.87 -1.73
CA PRO A 167 2.34 -13.71 -2.59
C PRO A 167 3.59 -13.43 -3.42
N LEU A 168 3.44 -12.86 -4.61
CA LEU A 168 4.55 -12.22 -5.32
C LEU A 168 5.04 -11.02 -4.48
N ARG A 169 6.28 -11.09 -3.99
CA ARG A 169 6.86 -10.05 -3.14
C ARG A 169 7.64 -9.07 -3.99
N LEU A 170 7.26 -7.80 -3.91
CA LEU A 170 7.95 -6.70 -4.58
C LEU A 170 8.22 -5.59 -3.57
N THR A 171 9.28 -4.82 -3.82
CA THR A 171 9.55 -3.59 -3.10
C THR A 171 9.34 -2.38 -4.00
N TYR A 172 9.08 -1.23 -3.40
CA TYR A 172 9.14 0.06 -4.09
C TYR A 172 10.47 0.22 -4.82
N GLU A 173 11.57 -0.19 -4.19
CA GLU A 173 12.91 -0.13 -4.73
C GLU A 173 13.08 -1.02 -5.97
N ASP A 174 12.48 -2.21 -5.99
CA ASP A 174 12.42 -3.07 -7.19
C ASP A 174 11.68 -2.38 -8.34
N VAL A 175 10.50 -1.82 -8.05
CA VAL A 175 9.65 -1.15 -9.04
C VAL A 175 10.33 0.12 -9.58
N ALA A 176 11.01 0.87 -8.71
CA ALA A 176 11.74 2.08 -9.09
C ALA A 176 12.99 1.77 -9.92
N ALA A 177 13.64 0.63 -9.68
CA ALA A 177 14.83 0.21 -10.42
C ALA A 177 14.48 -0.36 -11.80
N ASP A 178 13.45 -1.21 -11.87
CA ASP A 178 13.03 -1.84 -13.12
C ASP A 178 11.52 -2.17 -13.06
N VAL A 179 10.71 -1.22 -13.52
CA VAL A 179 9.26 -1.37 -13.54
C VAL A 179 8.80 -2.44 -14.54
N GLN A 180 9.49 -2.59 -15.68
CA GLN A 180 9.11 -3.59 -16.68
C GLN A 180 9.28 -5.00 -16.12
N ARG A 181 10.41 -5.29 -15.46
CA ARG A 181 10.63 -6.57 -14.77
C ARG A 181 9.54 -6.88 -13.75
N CYS A 182 9.11 -5.88 -12.98
CA CYS A 182 8.06 -6.06 -11.98
C CYS A 182 6.69 -6.31 -12.63
N VAL A 183 6.39 -5.65 -13.74
CA VAL A 183 5.16 -5.87 -14.53
C VAL A 183 5.16 -7.25 -15.17
N ASP A 184 6.28 -7.69 -15.72
CA ASP A 184 6.44 -9.04 -16.29
C ASP A 184 6.24 -10.12 -15.23
N ALA A 185 6.72 -9.89 -13.99
CA ALA A 185 6.48 -10.80 -12.87
C ALA A 185 4.99 -10.93 -12.51
N VAL A 186 4.22 -9.82 -12.57
CA VAL A 186 2.76 -9.85 -12.37
C VAL A 186 2.07 -10.55 -13.54
N ALA A 187 2.50 -10.30 -14.78
CA ALA A 187 1.97 -11.01 -15.95
C ALA A 187 2.18 -12.52 -15.87
N ALA A 188 3.38 -12.95 -15.44
CA ALA A 188 3.69 -14.37 -15.21
C ALA A 188 2.83 -14.97 -14.09
N LEU A 189 2.67 -14.27 -12.96
CA LEU A 189 1.80 -14.70 -11.86
C LEU A 189 0.36 -14.97 -12.32
N ILE A 190 -0.14 -14.18 -13.27
CA ILE A 190 -1.52 -14.24 -13.76
C ILE A 190 -1.68 -15.11 -15.01
N GLY A 191 -0.57 -15.56 -15.62
CA GLY A 191 -0.62 -16.28 -16.89
C GLY A 191 -1.10 -15.40 -18.03
N VAL A 192 -0.57 -14.19 -18.16
CA VAL A 192 -0.71 -13.38 -19.37
C VAL A 192 0.44 -13.72 -20.31
N GLU A 193 0.10 -14.21 -21.50
CA GLU A 193 1.08 -14.58 -22.52
C GLU A 193 1.47 -13.39 -23.41
N GLY A 194 2.71 -13.42 -23.89
CA GLY A 194 3.28 -12.43 -24.79
C GLY A 194 3.71 -11.12 -24.11
N PRO A 195 4.22 -10.15 -24.89
CA PRO A 195 4.74 -8.90 -24.34
C PRO A 195 3.67 -8.05 -23.65
N VAL A 196 4.03 -7.50 -22.48
CA VAL A 196 3.23 -6.55 -21.68
C VAL A 196 4.02 -5.25 -21.46
N PRO A 197 4.37 -4.51 -22.54
CA PRO A 197 5.19 -3.32 -22.43
C PRO A 197 4.50 -2.26 -21.56
N VAL A 198 5.24 -1.71 -20.61
CA VAL A 198 4.79 -0.59 -19.78
C VAL A 198 4.94 0.69 -20.59
N GLU A 199 3.88 1.48 -20.68
CA GLU A 199 4.03 2.88 -21.04
C GLU A 199 4.53 3.64 -19.81
N PRO A 200 5.73 4.26 -19.87
CA PRO A 200 6.31 4.91 -18.71
C PRO A 200 5.42 6.06 -18.25
N HIS A 201 4.86 5.93 -17.05
CA HIS A 201 4.36 7.09 -16.32
C HIS A 201 5.54 7.75 -15.61
N PRO A 202 5.74 9.07 -15.75
CA PRO A 202 6.82 9.74 -15.02
C PRO A 202 6.57 9.58 -13.52
N MET A 203 7.45 8.81 -12.86
CA MET A 203 7.51 8.75 -11.41
C MET A 203 8.22 10.01 -10.93
N GLU A 204 7.47 11.00 -10.49
CA GLU A 204 8.08 12.11 -9.74
C GLU A 204 8.44 11.61 -8.34
N VAL A 205 9.72 11.27 -8.18
CA VAL A 205 10.30 10.88 -6.91
C VAL A 205 10.18 12.07 -5.95
N GLN A 206 9.27 11.99 -4.98
CA GLN A 206 9.06 13.04 -3.97
C GLN A 206 10.14 13.07 -2.87
N ARG A 207 11.34 12.52 -3.11
CA ARG A 207 12.49 12.74 -2.23
C ARG A 207 13.06 14.09 -2.59
N ASP A 208 12.71 15.09 -1.79
CA ASP A 208 13.21 16.45 -1.90
C ASP A 208 14.00 16.84 -0.64
N GLU A 209 14.62 18.02 -0.70
CA GLU A 209 15.44 18.56 0.39
C GLU A 209 14.69 18.60 1.73
N ILE A 210 13.38 18.89 1.70
CA ILE A 210 12.51 18.91 2.88
C ILE A 210 12.42 17.52 3.51
N SER A 211 12.23 16.47 2.70
CA SER A 211 12.11 15.10 3.19
C SER A 211 13.41 14.63 3.85
N GLU A 212 14.55 15.01 3.28
CA GLU A 212 15.87 14.70 3.86
C GLU A 212 16.19 15.54 5.11
N GLU A 213 15.74 16.80 5.17
CA GLU A 213 15.81 17.61 6.39
C GLU A 213 15.00 16.96 7.52
N TRP A 214 13.75 16.55 7.25
CA TRP A 214 12.89 15.90 8.24
C TRP A 214 13.49 14.58 8.72
N ARG A 215 14.16 13.83 7.84
CA ARG A 215 14.91 12.63 8.22
C ARG A 215 16.02 12.97 9.20
N ARG A 216 16.86 13.96 8.89
CA ARG A 216 17.96 14.37 9.77
C ARG A 216 17.45 14.82 11.13
N SER A 217 16.42 15.66 11.16
CA SER A 217 15.79 16.12 12.42
C SER A 217 15.20 14.96 13.22
N PHE A 218 14.51 14.01 12.56
CA PHE A 218 13.95 12.85 13.23
C PHE A 218 15.02 11.96 13.86
N VAL A 219 16.10 11.66 13.13
CA VAL A 219 17.18 10.83 13.67
C VAL A 219 17.89 11.57 14.82
N ALA A 220 18.11 12.88 14.71
CA ALA A 220 18.72 13.66 15.79
C ALA A 220 17.86 13.68 17.07
N GLU A 221 16.52 13.78 16.93
CA GLU A 221 15.60 13.87 18.06
C GLU A 221 15.22 12.51 18.68
N ARG A 222 15.13 11.45 17.88
CA ARG A 222 14.47 10.19 18.27
C ARG A 222 15.42 9.00 18.32
N ARG A 223 16.69 9.14 17.91
CA ARG A 223 17.66 8.05 17.98
C ARG A 223 17.91 7.68 19.45
N ASP A 224 17.57 6.44 19.78
CA ASP A 224 17.93 5.81 21.04
C ASP A 224 18.37 4.38 20.75
N LEU A 225 19.63 4.07 21.02
CA LEU A 225 20.20 2.73 20.79
C LEU A 225 20.04 1.81 22.01
N ALA A 226 19.57 2.33 23.15
CA ALA A 226 19.38 1.52 24.35
C ALA A 226 18.08 0.70 24.31
N TRP A 227 17.15 1.03 23.40
CA TRP A 227 15.83 0.41 23.33
C TRP A 227 15.46 0.03 21.90
N LEU A 228 14.73 -1.07 21.77
CA LEU A 228 14.26 -1.56 20.48
C LEU A 228 13.10 -0.72 19.92
N ASP A 229 12.21 -0.23 20.79
CA ASP A 229 11.04 0.54 20.41
C ASP A 229 10.52 1.49 21.52
N ASP A 230 9.77 2.51 21.07
CA ASP A 230 9.06 3.50 21.89
C ASP A 230 7.75 2.94 22.50
N ASP A 231 7.67 1.64 22.82
CA ASP A 231 6.43 0.99 23.27
C ASP A 231 5.91 1.57 24.60
N PRO A 232 4.70 2.18 24.63
CA PRO A 232 4.13 2.76 25.84
C PRO A 232 3.75 1.73 26.91
N LEU A 233 3.63 0.45 26.56
CA LEU A 233 3.32 -0.64 27.50
C LEU A 233 4.56 -1.18 28.23
N ARG A 234 5.76 -0.67 27.91
CA ARG A 234 6.95 -1.00 28.71
C ARG A 234 6.78 -0.47 30.13
N LEU A 235 6.89 -1.39 31.09
CA LEU A 235 7.18 -1.07 32.49
C LEU A 235 8.49 -0.29 32.51
N ARG A 236 8.43 1.04 32.55
CA ARG A 236 9.60 1.89 32.75
C ARG A 236 10.22 1.47 34.08
N PRO A 237 11.44 0.90 34.13
CA PRO A 237 12.10 0.72 35.40
C PRO A 237 12.24 2.11 36.02
N MET A 238 11.73 2.26 37.24
CA MET A 238 11.67 3.51 38.01
C MET A 238 13.07 3.98 38.45
N LEU A 239 14.12 3.68 37.68
CA LEU A 239 15.53 3.91 38.00
C LEU A 239 16.06 5.19 37.35
N ARG A 240 15.38 6.31 37.64
CA ARG A 240 15.93 7.65 37.40
C ARG A 240 15.90 8.55 38.64
N ARG A 241 15.94 7.94 39.83
CA ARG A 241 16.11 8.64 41.13
C ARG A 241 17.18 8.07 42.06
N LEU A 242 18.14 7.28 41.55
CA LEU A 242 19.26 6.74 42.35
C LEU A 242 20.64 7.02 41.75
N ARG A 243 20.79 8.11 40.98
CA ARG A 243 22.11 8.69 40.66
C ARG A 243 22.18 10.12 41.17
N SER A 244 22.17 10.28 42.50
CA SER A 244 22.63 11.50 43.19
C SER A 244 22.90 11.26 44.69
N ARG A 245 23.28 10.04 45.08
CA ARG A 245 23.91 9.73 46.37
C ARG A 245 25.00 8.72 46.06
N PHE A 246 26.26 9.09 46.33
CA PHE A 246 27.50 8.44 45.86
C PHE A 246 27.70 8.69 44.35
N TRP A 247 28.50 9.63 43.86
CA TRP A 247 29.69 10.31 44.37
C TRP A 247 29.55 11.83 44.27
#